data_AF-A0A2E4RZF8-F1
#
_entry.id   AF-A0A2E4RZF8-F1
#
_cell.length_a   1.000
_cell.length_b   1.000
_cell.length_c   1.000
_cell.angle_alpha   90.00
_cell.angle_beta   90.00
_cell.angle_gamma   90.00
#
_symmetry.space_group_name_H-M   'P 1'
#
loop_
_entity.id
_entity.type
_entity.pdbx_description
1 polymer ?
#
loop_
_entity_poly.entity_id
_entity_poly.type
_entity_poly.pdbx_seq_one_letter_code
_entity_poly.pdbx_strand_id
1 'polypeptide(L)' 'MAYSRKEITPEIASVIKLARSKGYKYAPIASYYCINQGGIADVMKGRIGPNIPPAKQLPPDFPVIQ' A
#
# COMPACT_ATOMS: atom_id res chain seq x y z
N MET A 1 -2.77 -13.02 21.90
CA MET A 1 -2.75 -13.23 20.44
C MET A 1 -1.77 -12.21 19.85
N ALA A 2 -0.57 -12.62 19.45
CA ALA A 2 0.36 -11.71 18.78
C ALA A 2 -0.10 -11.56 17.32
N TYR A 3 -0.52 -10.36 16.93
CA TYR A 3 -0.83 -10.08 15.53
C TYR A 3 0.49 -10.08 14.74
N SER A 4 0.76 -11.15 13.98
CA SER A 4 1.86 -11.16 13.02
C SER A 4 1.63 -10.05 12.00
N ARG A 5 2.56 -9.10 11.93
CA ARG A 5 2.57 -8.01 10.96
C ARG A 5 2.53 -8.62 9.55
N LYS A 6 1.50 -8.32 8.75
CA LYS A 6 1.51 -8.67 7.32
C LYS A 6 2.70 -7.98 6.65
N GLU A 7 3.51 -8.75 5.94
CA GLU A 7 4.61 -8.23 5.13
C GLU A 7 4.07 -7.53 3.88
N ILE A 8 4.76 -6.48 3.43
CA ILE A 8 4.44 -5.80 2.18
C ILE A 8 5.07 -6.59 1.03
N THR A 9 4.23 -7.30 0.27
CA THR A 9 4.65 -8.00 -0.95
C THR A 9 4.86 -7.02 -2.12
N PRO A 10 5.54 -7.43 -3.20
CA PRO A 10 5.65 -6.61 -4.41
C PRO A 10 4.29 -6.17 -4.98
N GLU A 11 3.28 -7.04 -4.93
CA GLU A 11 1.92 -6.72 -5.35
C GLU A 11 1.32 -5.58 -4.50
N ILE A 12 1.38 -5.70 -3.17
CA ILE A 12 0.91 -4.65 -2.25
C ILE A 12 1.68 -3.35 -2.48
N ALA A 13 3.00 -3.41 -2.67
CA ALA A 13 3.82 -2.23 -2.95
C ALA A 13 3.39 -1.53 -4.25
N SER A 14 3.08 -2.29 -5.31
CA SER A 14 2.57 -1.73 -6.57
C SER A 14 1.23 -1.02 -6.41
N VAL A 15 0.31 -1.58 -5.60
CA VAL A 15 -0.99 -0.97 -5.32
C VAL A 15 -0.85 0.26 -4.44
N ILE A 16 0.02 0.23 -3.42
CA ILE A 16 0.33 1.41 -2.59
C ILE A 16 0.79 2.57 -3.48
N LYS A 17 1.70 2.32 -4.42
CA LYS A 17 2.22 3.35 -5.34
C LYS A 17 1.11 3.93 -6.21
N LEU A 18 0.23 3.09 -6.76
CA LEU A 18 -0.91 3.56 -7.56
C LEU A 18 -1.94 4.32 -6.72
N ALA A 19 -2.27 3.83 -5.53
CA ALA A 19 -3.20 4.52 -4.63
C ALA A 19 -2.64 5.89 -4.23
N ARG A 20 -1.33 5.99 -3.96
CA ARG A 20 -0.70 7.26 -3.64
C ARG A 20 -0.65 8.24 -4.80
N SER A 21 -0.44 7.78 -6.03
CA SER A 21 -0.53 8.66 -7.20
C SER A 21 -1.96 9.16 -7.46
N LYS A 22 -2.98 8.40 -7.04
CA LYS A 22 -4.39 8.79 -7.10
C LYS A 22 -4.86 9.69 -5.93
N GLY A 23 -4.00 9.99 -4.96
CA GLY A 23 -4.31 10.91 -3.86
C GLY A 23 -4.79 10.26 -2.55
N TYR A 24 -4.87 8.94 -2.46
CA TYR A 24 -5.32 8.25 -1.24
C TYR A 24 -4.43 8.53 -0.04
N LYS A 25 -5.00 8.85 1.13
CA LYS A 25 -4.25 8.96 2.40
C LYS A 25 -3.75 7.59 2.85
N TYR A 26 -2.78 7.55 3.77
CA TYR A 26 -2.21 6.28 4.24
C TYR A 26 -3.22 5.43 5.03
N ALA A 27 -4.13 6.05 5.78
CA ALA A 27 -5.11 5.34 6.61
C ALA A 27 -6.00 4.34 5.83
N PRO A 28 -6.70 4.72 4.74
CA PRO A 28 -7.51 3.76 3.98
C PRO A 28 -6.69 2.64 3.35
N ILE A 29 -5.49 2.95 2.84
CA ILE A 29 -4.57 1.95 2.26
C ILE A 29 -4.10 0.94 3.33
N ALA A 30 -3.70 1.45 4.50
CA ALA A 30 -3.25 0.65 5.63
C ALA A 30 -4.35 -0.25 6.17
N SER A 31 -5.57 0.28 6.27
CA SER A 31 -6.75 -0.47 6.71
C SER A 31 -7.09 -1.60 5.73
N TYR A 32 -7.08 -1.33 4.43
CA TYR A 32 -7.42 -2.32 3.40
C TYR A 32 -6.48 -3.55 3.44
N TYR A 33 -5.18 -3.32 3.63
CA TYR A 33 -4.19 -4.41 3.69
C TYR A 33 -3.90 -4.94 5.10
N CYS A 34 -4.49 -4.34 6.14
CA CYS A 34 -4.15 -4.57 7.55
C CYS A 34 -2.63 -4.44 7.82
N ILE A 35 -2.01 -3.37 7.33
CA ILE A 35 -0.57 -3.07 7.48
C ILE A 35 -0.34 -1.75 8.24
N ASN A 36 0.89 -1.51 8.68
CA ASN A 36 1.27 -0.26 9.32
C ASN A 36 1.51 0.86 8.30
N GLN A 37 1.10 2.09 8.64
CA GLN A 37 1.35 3.28 7.81
C GLN A 37 2.84 3.54 7.57
N GLY A 38 3.71 3.16 8.52
CA GLY A 38 5.16 3.22 8.34
C GLY A 38 5.65 2.39 7.14
N GLY A 39 5.06 1.22 6.89
CA GLY A 39 5.39 0.40 5.73
C GLY A 39 4.99 1.06 4.41
N ILE A 40 3.85 1.78 4.39
CA ILE A 40 3.45 2.59 3.23
C ILE A 40 4.48 3.70 2.98
N ALA A 41 4.94 4.38 4.04
CA ALA A 41 5.99 5.38 3.94
C ALA A 41 7.31 4.81 3.38
N ASP A 42 7.68 3.61 3.81
CA ASP A 42 8.88 2.91 3.34
C ASP A 42 8.78 2.51 1.86
N VAL A 43 7.60 2.11 1.38
CA VAL A 43 7.35 1.89 -0.06
C VAL A 43 7.50 3.20 -0.84
N MET A 44 6.89 4.29 -0.37
CA MET A 44 6.94 5.58 -1.06
C MET A 44 8.33 6.23 -1.04
N LYS A 45 9.16 5.93 -0.04
CA LYS A 45 10.57 6.32 0.02
C LYS A 45 11.50 5.39 -0.76
N GLY A 46 10.98 4.33 -1.38
CA GLY A 46 11.76 3.35 -2.13
C GLY A 46 12.60 2.39 -1.28
N ARG A 47 12.38 2.33 0.04
CA ARG A 47 13.05 1.37 0.93
C ARG A 47 12.50 -0.04 0.77
N ILE A 48 11.21 -0.15 0.41
CA ILE A 48 10.53 -1.39 0.07
C ILE A 48 10.11 -1.34 -1.40
N GLY A 49 10.51 -2.35 -2.17
CA GLY A 49 10.17 -2.48 -3.58
C GLY A 49 10.54 -1.27 -4.45
N PRO A 50 11.77 -0.71 -4.40
CA PRO A 50 12.16 0.46 -5.19
C PRO A 50 11.87 0.29 -6.69
N ASN A 51 12.20 -0.89 -7.23
CA ASN A 51 12.07 -1.22 -8.65
C ASN A 51 10.67 -1.69 -9.06
N ILE A 52 9.73 -1.78 -8.12
CA ILE A 52 8.37 -2.22 -8.41
C ILE A 52 7.58 -1.05 -9.01
N PRO A 53 7.07 -1.14 -10.25
CA PRO A 53 6.25 -0.06 -10.80
C PRO A 53 4.90 0.02 -10.08
N PRO A 54 4.19 1.17 -10.16
CA PRO A 54 2.79 1.24 -9.75
C PRO A 54 1.94 0.21 -10.49
N ALA A 55 0.91 -0.33 -9.82
CA ALA A 55 -0.08 -1.18 -10.45
C ALA A 55 -0.80 -0.44 -11.59
N LYS A 56 -1.37 -1.19 -12.54
CA LYS A 56 -2.20 -0.60 -13.62
C LYS A 56 -3.59 -0.21 -13.16
N GLN A 57 -4.13 -0.94 -12.19
CA GLN A 57 -5.45 -0.73 -11.62
C GLN A 57 -5.44 -1.05 -10.12
N LEU A 58 -6.35 -0.43 -9.37
CA LEU A 58 -6.59 -0.79 -7.97
C LEU A 58 -7.45 -2.07 -7.93
N PRO A 59 -7.40 -2.85 -6.85
CA PRO A 59 -8.35 -3.94 -6.62
C PRO A 59 -9.81 -3.44 -6.77
N PRO A 60 -10.73 -4.26 -7.32
CA PRO A 60 -12.13 -3.86 -7.51
C PRO A 60 -12.85 -3.48 -6.21
N ASP A 61 -12.42 -4.04 -5.09
CA ASP A 61 -12.93 -3.82 -3.73
C ASP A 61 -12.09 -2.79 -2.93
N PHE A 62 -11.14 -2.11 -3.58
CA PHE A 62 -10.36 -1.06 -2.92
C PHE A 62 -11.30 0.09 -2.52
N PRO A 63 -11.14 0.69 -1.31
CA PRO A 63 -12.03 1.74 -0.84
C PRO A 63 -12.08 2.91 -1.81
N VAL A 64 -13.22 3.59 -1.89
CA VAL A 64 -13.34 4.85 -2.66
C VAL A 64 -12.47 5.94 -2.02
N ILE A 65 -11.98 6.87 -2.85
CA ILE A 65 -11.27 8.06 -2.35
C ILE A 65 -12.21 8.81 -1.39
N GLN A 66 -11.71 9.05 -0.17
CA GLN A 66 -12.31 9.95 0.82
C GLN A 66 -11.60 11.30 0.80
#